data_AF-A0A7W9M3X4-F1
#
_entry.id   AF-A0A7W9M3X4-F1
#
_cell.length_a   1.000
_cell.length_b   1.000
_cell.length_c   1.000
_cell.angle_alpha   90.00
_cell.angle_beta   90.00
_cell.angle_gamma   90.00
#
_symmetry.space_group_name_H-M   'P 1'
#
loop_
_entity.id
_entity.type
_entity.pdbx_description
1 polymer ?
#
loop_
_entity_poly.entity_id
_entity_poly.type
_entity_poly.pdbx_seq_one_letter_code
_entity_poly.pdbx_strand_id
1 'polypeptide(L)'
;MTTDRELLDALAHLVDNLDPTPRTLAAQARSALDERTGGTAMRLLSDSARVDPPGMRGRGGTRTLAFTGLDLRLDHVTGGLHATGLARAGAVAVARWPGGEVTAVIDPAGWFHVDRVPFGPVRFVLRGDGREHATPWFVA
;
A
#
# COMPACT_ATOMS: atom_id res chain seq x y z
N MET A 1 1.19 27.05 31.37
CA MET A 1 0.07 26.41 30.65
C MET A 1 0.15 26.93 29.23
N THR A 2 0.62 26.11 28.30
CA THR A 2 0.65 26.45 26.88
C THR A 2 -0.79 26.55 26.40
N THR A 3 -1.17 27.65 25.78
CA THR A 3 -2.52 27.83 25.25
C THR A 3 -2.67 27.05 23.94
N ASP A 4 -3.87 26.59 23.62
CA ASP A 4 -4.15 25.88 22.36
C ASP A 4 -3.68 26.66 21.12
N ARG A 5 -3.71 28.00 21.21
CA ARG A 5 -3.22 28.90 20.17
C ARG A 5 -1.71 28.76 19.95
N GLU A 6 -0.92 28.75 21.02
CA GLU A 6 0.53 28.56 20.95
C GLU A 6 0.90 27.17 20.41
N LEU A 7 0.08 26.15 20.71
CA LEU A 7 0.25 24.81 20.15
C LEU A 7 0.01 24.78 18.64
N LEU A 8 -1.06 25.44 18.19
CA LEU A 8 -1.41 25.52 16.76
C LEU A 8 -0.40 26.35 15.97
N ASP A 9 0.10 27.45 16.54
CA ASP A 9 1.13 28.28 15.90
C ASP A 9 2.46 27.52 15.80
N ALA A 10 2.83 26.75 16.83
CA ALA A 10 4.01 25.88 16.78
C ALA A 10 3.86 24.77 15.73
N LEU A 11 2.66 24.20 15.58
CA LEU A 11 2.37 23.20 14.55
C LEU A 11 2.46 23.79 13.14
N ALA A 12 1.87 24.97 12.92
CA ALA A 12 1.92 25.68 11.64
C ALA A 12 3.37 25.99 11.25
N HIS A 13 4.17 26.48 12.19
CA HIS A 13 5.56 26.80 11.94
C HIS A 13 6.42 25.56 11.61
N LEU A 14 6.05 24.40 12.16
CA LEU A 14 6.70 23.13 11.87
C LEU A 14 6.32 22.60 10.47
N VAL A 15 5.06 22.77 10.06
CA VAL A 15 4.59 22.44 8.70
C VAL A 15 5.29 23.31 7.66
N ASP A 16 5.34 24.64 7.85
CA ASP A 16 6.00 25.56 6.92
C ASP A 16 7.49 25.26 6.71
N ASN A 17 8.16 24.72 7.73
CA ASN A 17 9.58 24.35 7.66
C ASN A 17 9.83 22.97 7.05
N LEU A 18 8.85 22.07 7.09
CA LEU A 18 8.96 20.69 6.61
C LEU A 18 8.21 20.44 5.31
N ASP A 19 7.46 21.42 4.80
CA ASP A 19 6.79 21.39 3.51
C ASP A 19 7.34 22.48 2.57
N PRO A 20 8.10 22.12 1.51
CA PRO A 20 8.34 20.77 1.02
C PRO A 20 9.39 20.00 1.82
N THR A 21 9.21 18.67 1.92
CA THR A 21 10.10 17.78 2.69
C THR A 21 11.57 17.99 2.31
N PRO A 22 12.47 18.21 3.29
CA PRO A 22 13.89 18.37 3.03
C PRO A 22 14.46 17.20 2.22
N ARG A 23 15.18 17.51 1.14
CA ARG A 23 15.67 16.52 0.17
C ARG A 23 16.54 15.42 0.81
N THR A 24 17.29 15.76 1.85
CA THR A 24 18.16 14.85 2.60
C THR A 24 17.34 13.81 3.37
N LEU A 25 16.28 14.24 4.07
CA LEU A 25 15.34 13.33 4.74
C LEU A 25 14.61 12.45 3.74
N ALA A 26 14.15 13.02 2.62
CA ALA A 26 13.53 12.24 1.55
C ALA A 26 14.50 11.22 0.94
N ALA A 27 15.79 11.53 0.82
CA ALA A 27 16.82 10.59 0.34
C ALA A 27 17.12 9.48 1.35
N GLN A 28 17.24 9.82 2.64
CA GLN A 28 17.45 8.83 3.72
C GLN A 28 16.26 7.89 3.87
N ALA A 29 15.04 8.42 3.80
CA ALA A 29 13.83 7.61 3.82
C ALA A 29 13.76 6.66 2.61
N ARG A 30 14.18 7.11 1.43
CA ARG A 30 14.29 6.26 0.23
C ARG A 30 15.35 5.16 0.40
N SER A 31 16.55 5.49 0.89
CA SER A 31 17.61 4.50 1.15
C SER A 31 17.18 3.43 2.16
N ALA A 32 16.60 3.85 3.28
CA ALA A 32 16.10 2.94 4.31
C ALA A 32 14.92 2.08 3.82
N LEU A 33 14.14 2.58 2.85
CA LEU A 33 13.08 1.81 2.20
C LEU A 33 13.68 0.76 1.25
N ASP A 34 14.62 1.17 0.40
CA ASP A 34 15.30 0.32 -0.58
C ASP A 34 16.02 -0.86 0.09
N GLU A 35 16.76 -0.58 1.18
CA GLU A 35 17.45 -1.58 2.01
C GLU A 35 16.50 -2.61 2.64
N ARG A 36 15.24 -2.22 2.90
CA ARG A 36 14.21 -3.09 3.50
C ARG A 36 13.37 -3.84 2.47
N THR A 37 13.46 -3.48 1.19
CA THR A 37 12.57 -4.04 0.16
C THR A 37 13.08 -5.32 -0.45
N GLY A 38 14.40 -5.58 -0.53
CA GLY A 38 15.02 -6.85 -0.97
C GLY A 38 14.59 -7.44 -2.33
N GLY A 39 13.56 -6.89 -2.96
CA GLY A 39 12.82 -7.45 -4.07
C GLY A 39 12.53 -6.39 -5.13
N THR A 40 12.29 -6.85 -6.34
CA THR A 40 12.05 -6.04 -7.52
C THR A 40 10.75 -5.23 -7.33
N ALA A 41 10.85 -3.91 -7.42
CA ALA A 41 9.69 -3.02 -7.32
C ALA A 41 8.76 -3.20 -8.53
N MET A 42 7.47 -3.43 -8.26
CA MET A 42 6.42 -3.41 -9.27
C MET A 42 5.97 -1.98 -9.54
N ARG A 43 5.59 -1.71 -10.79
CA ARG A 43 5.04 -0.40 -11.19
C ARG A 43 3.52 -0.44 -11.20
N LEU A 44 2.88 0.55 -10.56
CA LEU A 44 1.44 0.78 -10.68
C LEU A 44 1.09 1.18 -12.12
N LEU A 45 0.15 0.46 -12.73
CA LEU A 45 -0.34 0.67 -14.08
C LEU A 45 -1.70 1.37 -14.10
N SER A 46 -2.61 0.97 -13.20
CA SER A 46 -3.93 1.60 -13.07
C SER A 46 -4.48 1.50 -11.65
N ASP A 47 -5.33 2.47 -11.30
CA ASP A 47 -6.05 2.52 -10.04
C ASP A 47 -7.47 3.03 -10.33
N SER A 48 -8.47 2.17 -10.15
CA SER A 48 -9.88 2.53 -10.38
C SER A 48 -10.33 3.77 -9.61
N ALA A 49 -9.75 4.03 -8.43
CA ALA A 49 -10.08 5.22 -7.64
C ALA A 49 -9.64 6.54 -8.31
N ARG A 50 -8.75 6.48 -9.31
CA ARG A 50 -8.26 7.65 -10.07
C ARG A 50 -8.94 7.82 -11.42
N VAL A 51 -9.70 6.83 -11.89
CA VAL A 51 -10.28 6.79 -13.23
C VAL A 51 -11.80 6.99 -13.20
N ASP A 52 -12.48 6.52 -12.15
CA ASP A 52 -13.93 6.71 -12.00
C ASP A 52 -14.24 8.02 -11.22
N PRO A 53 -15.21 8.85 -11.66
CA PRO A 53 -15.60 10.06 -10.94
C PRO A 53 -16.04 9.75 -9.50
N PRO A 54 -15.65 10.58 -8.51
CA PRO A 54 -16.07 10.42 -7.12
C PRO A 54 -17.59 10.65 -7.01
N GLY A 55 -18.37 9.57 -7.11
CA GLY A 55 -19.83 9.63 -7.00
C GLY A 55 -20.60 8.47 -7.63
N MET A 56 -20.00 7.68 -8.53
CA MET A 56 -20.74 6.61 -9.24
C MET A 56 -20.71 5.24 -8.57
N ARG A 57 -19.87 5.05 -7.54
CA ARG A 57 -19.93 3.86 -6.67
C ARG A 57 -20.19 4.33 -5.25
N GLY A 58 -21.29 3.86 -4.67
CA GLY A 58 -21.62 4.11 -3.27
C GLY A 58 -20.45 3.76 -2.35
N ARG A 59 -20.54 4.19 -1.10
CA ARG A 59 -19.55 4.14 0.00
C ARG A 59 -18.90 2.76 0.32
N GLY A 60 -19.11 1.73 -0.50
CA GLY A 60 -18.53 0.39 -0.43
C GLY A 60 -18.10 -0.16 -1.79
N GLY A 61 -17.54 0.68 -2.66
CA GLY A 61 -17.11 0.29 -4.00
C GLY A 61 -15.80 -0.48 -3.99
N THR A 62 -15.80 -1.69 -4.54
CA THR A 62 -14.61 -2.46 -4.88
C THR A 62 -13.58 -1.59 -5.60
N ARG A 63 -12.34 -1.56 -5.10
CA ARG A 63 -11.21 -0.90 -5.75
C ARG A 63 -10.35 -1.92 -6.46
N THR A 64 -10.12 -1.72 -7.74
CA THR A 64 -9.14 -2.48 -8.53
C THR A 64 -7.86 -1.68 -8.73
N LEU A 65 -6.73 -2.37 -8.60
CA LEU A 65 -5.37 -1.87 -8.82
C LEU A 65 -4.66 -2.84 -9.75
N ALA A 66 -3.99 -2.35 -10.79
CA ALA A 66 -3.13 -3.16 -11.63
C ALA A 66 -1.68 -2.73 -11.47
N PHE A 67 -0.80 -3.69 -11.22
CA PHE A 67 0.65 -3.53 -11.16
C PHE A 67 1.30 -4.42 -12.22
N THR A 68 2.56 -4.14 -12.55
CA THR A 68 3.36 -5.06 -13.38
C THR A 68 3.45 -6.43 -12.71
N GLY A 69 2.75 -7.42 -13.28
CA GLY A 69 2.76 -8.81 -12.79
C GLY A 69 1.76 -9.13 -11.67
N LEU A 70 0.88 -8.20 -11.30
CA LEU A 70 -0.11 -8.40 -10.25
C LEU A 70 -1.36 -7.55 -10.49
N ASP A 71 -2.53 -8.18 -10.55
CA ASP A 71 -3.82 -7.51 -10.51
C ASP A 71 -4.45 -7.71 -9.12
N LEU A 72 -4.98 -6.65 -8.52
CA LEU A 72 -5.59 -6.66 -7.19
C LEU A 72 -7.01 -6.11 -7.22
N ARG A 73 -7.88 -6.75 -6.44
CA ARG A 73 -9.23 -6.30 -6.13
C ARG A 73 -9.40 -6.22 -4.62
N LEU A 74 -9.80 -5.06 -4.13
CA LEU A 74 -9.99 -4.76 -2.71
C LEU A 74 -11.46 -4.51 -2.46
N ASP A 75 -12.07 -5.41 -1.70
CA ASP A 75 -13.47 -5.35 -1.31
C ASP A 75 -13.56 -4.95 0.17
N HIS A 76 -14.40 -3.97 0.48
CA HIS A 76 -14.65 -3.56 1.86
C HIS A 76 -15.46 -4.63 2.58
N VAL A 77 -14.96 -5.09 3.72
CA VAL A 77 -15.65 -6.07 4.58
C VAL A 77 -15.68 -5.57 6.03
N THR A 78 -16.50 -6.18 6.88
CA THR A 78 -16.54 -5.82 8.30
C THR A 78 -15.17 -6.06 8.94
N GLY A 79 -14.53 -5.00 9.43
CA GLY A 79 -13.23 -5.08 10.11
C GLY A 79 -12.01 -4.93 9.20
N GLY A 80 -12.16 -4.63 7.91
CA GLY A 80 -11.03 -4.35 7.01
C GLY A 80 -11.36 -4.53 5.54
N LEU A 81 -10.40 -5.07 4.80
CA LEU A 81 -10.50 -5.36 3.38
C LEU A 81 -10.30 -6.85 3.14
N HIS A 82 -11.05 -7.37 2.18
CA HIS A 82 -10.77 -8.63 1.51
C HIS A 82 -10.04 -8.33 0.21
N ALA A 83 -8.80 -8.81 0.07
CA ALA A 83 -8.01 -8.64 -1.13
C ALA A 83 -8.02 -9.95 -1.93
N THR A 84 -8.47 -9.87 -3.18
CA THR A 84 -8.29 -10.93 -4.18
C THR A 84 -7.22 -10.49 -5.15
N GLY A 85 -6.22 -11.33 -5.40
CA GLY A 85 -5.14 -11.01 -6.32
C GLY A 85 -4.94 -12.09 -7.38
N LEU A 86 -4.50 -11.66 -8.55
CA LEU A 86 -4.04 -12.50 -9.65
C LEU A 86 -2.58 -12.17 -9.94
N ALA A 87 -1.68 -13.02 -9.45
CA ALA A 87 -0.25 -12.93 -9.61
C ALA A 87 0.21 -13.65 -10.88
N ARG A 88 1.20 -13.06 -11.57
CA ARG A 88 1.85 -13.70 -12.74
C ARG A 88 3.08 -14.53 -12.37
N ALA A 89 3.55 -14.42 -11.12
CA ALA A 89 4.72 -15.12 -10.60
C ALA A 89 4.64 -15.23 -9.07
N GLY A 90 5.44 -16.13 -8.50
CA GLY A 90 5.50 -16.37 -7.06
C GLY A 90 4.59 -17.52 -6.63
N ALA A 91 4.93 -18.11 -5.48
CA ALA A 91 4.13 -19.15 -4.82
C ALA A 91 3.36 -18.62 -3.61
N VAL A 92 3.76 -17.45 -3.11
CA VAL A 92 3.23 -16.86 -1.88
C VAL A 92 3.03 -15.36 -2.05
N ALA A 93 1.86 -14.86 -1.64
CA ALA A 93 1.55 -13.44 -1.54
C ALA A 93 1.54 -13.00 -0.08
N VAL A 94 2.20 -11.90 0.23
CA VAL A 94 2.26 -11.32 1.59
C VAL A 94 1.71 -9.91 1.55
N ALA A 95 0.61 -9.66 2.25
CA ALA A 95 0.12 -8.31 2.50
C ALA A 95 0.77 -7.78 3.78
N ARG A 96 1.44 -6.63 3.70
CA ARG A 96 2.20 -6.02 4.81
C ARG A 96 1.65 -4.63 5.14
N TRP A 97 1.59 -4.31 6.42
CA TRP A 97 1.27 -2.98 6.97
C TRP A 97 2.23 -2.65 8.11
N PRO A 98 2.32 -1.39 8.58
CA PRO A 98 3.26 -0.99 9.63
C PRO A 98 3.20 -1.79 10.94
N GLY A 99 2.07 -2.46 11.21
CA GLY A 99 1.85 -3.25 12.44
C GLY A 99 1.78 -4.77 12.23
N GLY A 100 2.04 -5.28 11.03
CA GLY A 100 1.93 -6.72 10.79
C GLY A 100 1.94 -7.13 9.32
N GLU A 101 1.81 -8.43 9.12
CA GLU A 101 1.66 -9.01 7.79
C GLU A 101 0.76 -10.25 7.84
N VAL A 102 0.18 -10.59 6.70
CA VAL A 102 -0.56 -11.83 6.48
C VAL A 102 -0.12 -12.44 5.16
N THR A 103 -0.08 -13.76 5.14
CA THR A 103 0.45 -14.54 4.04
C THR A 103 -0.65 -15.43 3.45
N ALA A 104 -0.71 -15.50 2.13
CA ALA A 104 -1.57 -16.39 1.37
C ALA A 104 -0.76 -17.17 0.34
N VAL A 105 -1.15 -18.43 0.12
CA VAL A 105 -0.59 -19.24 -0.96
C VAL A 105 -1.23 -18.80 -2.27
N ILE A 106 -0.39 -18.71 -3.31
CA ILE A 106 -0.83 -18.47 -4.68
C ILE A 106 -1.12 -19.84 -5.30
N ASP A 107 -2.34 -20.02 -5.81
CA ASP A 107 -2.72 -21.26 -6.45
C ASP A 107 -2.03 -21.45 -7.83
N PRO A 108 -2.12 -22.64 -8.44
CA PRO A 108 -1.50 -22.87 -9.75
C PRO A 108 -2.03 -21.97 -10.89
N ALA A 109 -3.20 -21.35 -10.73
CA ALA A 109 -3.76 -20.40 -11.69
C ALA A 109 -3.32 -18.95 -11.41
N GLY A 110 -2.53 -18.71 -10.35
CA GLY A 110 -2.03 -17.41 -9.95
C GLY A 110 -2.95 -16.65 -8.98
N TRP A 111 -4.05 -17.24 -8.52
CA TRP A 111 -4.99 -16.57 -7.63
C TRP A 111 -4.58 -16.70 -6.16
N PHE A 112 -4.88 -15.66 -5.39
CA PHE A 112 -4.78 -15.70 -3.94
C PHE A 112 -5.85 -14.79 -3.31
N HIS A 113 -6.16 -15.10 -2.05
CA HIS A 113 -7.11 -14.34 -1.25
C HIS A 113 -6.49 -14.02 0.10
N VAL A 114 -6.66 -12.78 0.54
CA VAL A 114 -6.18 -12.29 1.83
C VAL A 114 -7.32 -11.59 2.56
N ASP A 115 -7.67 -12.12 3.72
CA ASP A 115 -8.66 -11.54 4.61
C ASP A 115 -8.04 -10.63 5.66
N ARG A 116 -8.86 -9.70 6.18
CA ARG A 116 -8.52 -8.83 7.32
C ARG A 116 -7.29 -7.94 7.05
N VAL A 117 -7.12 -7.50 5.80
CA VAL A 117 -6.16 -6.44 5.51
C VAL A 117 -6.68 -5.16 6.14
N PRO A 118 -5.91 -4.45 6.99
CA PRO A 118 -6.37 -3.23 7.61
C PRO A 118 -6.51 -2.11 6.57
N PHE A 119 -7.41 -1.16 6.85
CA PHE A 119 -7.42 0.11 6.14
C PHE A 119 -6.12 0.88 6.42
N GLY A 120 -5.64 1.64 5.43
CA GLY A 120 -4.41 2.43 5.55
C GLY A 120 -3.24 1.87 4.74
N PRO A 121 -1.98 2.24 5.07
CA PRO A 121 -0.82 1.88 4.27
C PRO A 121 -0.60 0.36 4.21
N VAL A 122 -0.69 -0.19 3.00
CA VAL A 122 -0.42 -1.61 2.71
C VAL A 122 0.54 -1.73 1.51
N ARG A 123 1.28 -2.83 1.46
CA ARG A 123 1.96 -3.31 0.25
C ARG A 123 1.79 -4.80 0.10
N PHE A 124 1.80 -5.28 -1.14
CA PHE A 124 1.80 -6.71 -1.45
C PHE A 124 3.19 -7.13 -1.92
N VAL A 125 3.68 -8.27 -1.42
CA VAL A 125 4.96 -8.88 -1.81
C VAL A 125 4.69 -10.28 -2.32
N LEU A 126 5.07 -10.55 -3.57
CA LEU A 126 5.06 -11.89 -4.14
C LEU A 126 6.43 -12.53 -3.92
N ARG A 127 6.45 -13.72 -3.33
CA ARG A 127 7.65 -14.51 -3.08
C ARG A 127 7.62 -15.79 -3.90
N GLY A 128 8.72 -16.10 -4.58
CA GLY A 128 8.94 -17.38 -5.26
C GLY A 128 10.29 -17.41 -5.99
N ASP A 129 10.83 -18.61 -6.19
CA ASP A 129 12.07 -18.83 -6.95
C ASP A 129 13.26 -17.98 -6.50
N GLY A 130 13.37 -17.73 -5.19
CA GLY A 130 14.43 -16.92 -4.60
C GLY A 130 14.36 -15.42 -4.94
N ARG A 131 13.27 -14.95 -5.54
CA ARG A 131 13.04 -13.54 -5.87
C ARG A 131 11.78 -13.03 -5.18
N GLU A 132 11.85 -11.79 -4.71
CA GLU A 132 10.68 -11.06 -4.22
C GLU A 132 10.28 -9.97 -5.22
N HIS A 133 8.99 -9.77 -5.41
CA HIS A 133 8.45 -8.64 -6.17
C HIS A 133 7.45 -7.91 -5.30
N ALA A 134 7.62 -6.60 -5.12
CA ALA A 134 6.81 -5.83 -4.18
C ALA A 134 6.09 -4.67 -4.87
N THR A 135 4.81 -4.45 -4.54
CA THR A 135 4.16 -3.19 -4.88
C THR A 135 4.78 -2.04 -4.08
N PRO A 136 4.72 -0.79 -4.56
CA PRO A 136 4.87 0.34 -3.67
C PRO A 136 3.83 0.28 -2.55
N TRP A 137 4.12 1.01 -1.48
CA TRP A 137 3.11 1.29 -0.47
C TRP A 137 1.97 2.09 -1.08
N PHE A 138 0.73 1.69 -0.79
CA PHE A 138 -0.47 2.43 -1.15
C PHE A 138 -1.45 2.43 0.03
N VAL A 139 -2.36 3.40 0.06
CA VAL A 139 -3.43 3.43 1.06
C VAL A 139 -4.54 2.53 0.55
N ALA A 140 -4.88 1.49 1.32
CA ALA A 140 -5.95 0.54 1.02
C ALA A 140 -7.33 1.15 1.27
#